data_AF-A0A7Z7IAC4-F1
#
_entry.id   AF-A0A7Z7IAC4-F1
#
_cell.length_a   1.000
_cell.length_b   1.000
_cell.length_c   1.000
_cell.angle_alpha   90.00
_cell.angle_beta   90.00
_cell.angle_gamma   90.00
#
_symmetry.space_group_name_H-M   'P 1'
#
loop_
_entity.id
_entity.type
_entity.pdbx_description
1 polymer ?
#
loop_
_entity_poly.entity_id
_entity_poly.type
_entity_poly.pdbx_seq_one_letter_code
_entity_poly.pdbx_strand_id
1 'polypeptide(L)'
;MTPKTVLTGVIVAACAFAAPLAARAQAHERVQQQSPSPESLAMEGVRTCGNIARGAADICHIDAAKVERFKAAARQNFAAAPDFDGAWNLGYTEAQSAVDRFARLKSSDPAEYAKELHEACPALNRGIDEVTGGK
;
A
#
# COMPACT_ATOMS: atom_id res chain seq x y z
N MET A 1 31.97 61.45 -23.76
CA MET A 1 30.74 62.08 -23.23
C MET A 1 30.84 62.13 -21.72
N THR A 2 30.61 63.33 -21.20
CA THR A 2 30.67 63.85 -19.83
C THR A 2 29.49 63.35 -18.96
N PRO A 3 29.49 63.64 -17.64
CA PRO A 3 29.28 62.65 -16.58
C PRO A 3 27.95 62.84 -15.84
N LYS A 4 27.68 62.01 -14.82
CA LYS A 4 27.00 62.47 -13.59
C LYS A 4 27.17 61.50 -12.40
N THR A 5 28.11 61.88 -11.55
CA THR A 5 28.17 61.68 -10.11
C THR A 5 26.95 62.34 -9.43
N VAL A 6 26.53 61.82 -8.25
CA VAL A 6 25.75 62.43 -7.13
C VAL A 6 24.93 61.30 -6.46
N LEU A 7 24.83 61.05 -5.15
CA LEU A 7 25.26 61.62 -3.85
C LEU A 7 25.30 60.39 -2.89
N THR A 8 26.33 60.19 -2.07
CA THR A 8 26.40 60.55 -0.65
C THR A 8 25.41 59.81 0.27
N GLY A 9 25.94 58.96 1.16
CA GLY A 9 25.14 58.27 2.17
C GLY A 9 25.94 57.48 3.22
N VAL A 10 26.85 58.16 3.93
CA VAL A 10 27.31 57.95 5.33
C VAL A 10 27.95 56.61 5.78
N ILE A 11 29.03 56.81 6.53
CA ILE A 11 30.04 55.94 7.10
C ILE A 11 29.59 55.26 8.42
N VAL A 12 29.95 53.97 8.53
CA VAL A 12 30.44 53.18 9.69
C VAL A 12 29.76 53.31 11.06
N ALA A 13 29.30 52.17 11.58
CA ALA A 13 29.47 51.80 12.99
C ALA A 13 29.67 50.28 13.13
N ALA A 14 30.80 49.90 13.73
CA ALA A 14 31.20 48.53 14.00
C ALA A 14 30.38 47.90 15.14
N CYS A 15 30.03 46.62 15.00
CA CYS A 15 29.83 45.73 16.14
C CYS A 15 30.35 44.34 15.77
N ALA A 16 31.49 43.99 16.36
CA ALA A 16 31.99 42.63 16.42
C ALA A 16 30.99 41.76 17.19
N PHE A 17 30.47 40.71 16.55
CA PHE A 17 29.88 39.59 17.25
C PHE A 17 30.48 38.31 16.67
N ALA A 18 31.43 37.76 17.41
CA ALA A 18 31.78 36.36 17.33
C ALA A 18 30.52 35.54 17.60
N ALA A 19 30.06 34.78 16.62
CA ALA A 19 29.04 33.75 16.81
C ALA A 19 29.71 32.38 16.68
N PRO A 20 29.56 31.50 17.67
CA PRO A 20 30.34 30.27 17.80
C PRO A 20 29.95 29.22 16.77
N LEU A 21 30.93 28.43 16.34
CA LEU A 21 30.73 27.09 15.80
C LEU A 21 30.03 26.24 16.88
N ALA A 22 28.71 26.22 16.86
CA ALA A 22 27.91 25.31 17.68
C ALA A 22 27.03 24.46 16.78
N ALA A 23 27.36 23.17 16.76
CA ALA A 23 26.40 22.07 16.71
C ALA A 23 25.34 22.13 15.60
N ARG A 24 25.70 21.67 14.40
CA ARG A 24 24.76 20.91 13.56
C ARG A 24 24.53 19.53 14.22
N ALA A 25 23.92 19.54 15.39
CA ALA A 25 23.43 18.35 16.05
C ALA A 25 22.16 17.91 15.32
N GLN A 26 22.30 16.85 14.53
CA GLN A 26 21.34 15.74 14.50
C GLN A 26 19.86 16.14 14.38
N ALA A 27 19.51 16.84 13.29
CA ALA A 27 18.15 16.81 12.75
C ALA A 27 18.01 15.74 11.65
N HIS A 28 18.73 14.62 11.79
CA HIS A 28 18.28 13.37 11.20
C HIS A 28 17.32 12.81 12.24
N GLU A 29 16.07 13.30 12.17
CA GLU A 29 14.94 12.64 12.79
C GLU A 29 15.10 11.15 12.52
N ARG A 30 15.28 10.42 13.62
CA ARG A 30 15.13 8.98 13.62
C ARG A 30 13.77 8.71 13.00
N VAL A 31 13.76 8.28 11.74
CA VAL A 31 12.77 7.32 11.28
C VAL A 31 12.93 6.16 12.24
N GLN A 32 12.23 6.22 13.37
CA GLN A 32 12.12 5.10 14.27
C GLN A 32 11.45 4.03 13.42
N GLN A 33 12.23 3.05 12.97
CA GLN A 33 11.71 1.76 12.52
C GLN A 33 10.98 1.16 13.71
N GLN A 34 9.77 1.63 13.94
CA GLN A 34 8.86 1.09 14.91
C GLN A 34 8.35 -0.19 14.27
N SER A 35 8.79 -1.34 14.80
CA SER A 35 8.32 -2.64 14.33
C SER A 35 6.79 -2.64 14.31
N PRO A 36 6.16 -3.16 13.24
CA PRO A 36 4.72 -3.11 13.10
C PRO A 36 4.05 -3.81 14.30
N SER A 37 3.00 -3.18 14.84
CA SER A 37 2.22 -3.75 15.93
C SER A 37 1.47 -5.01 15.44
N PRO A 38 1.12 -5.95 16.33
CA PRO A 38 0.30 -7.11 15.98
C PRO A 38 -1.02 -6.71 15.31
N GLU A 39 -1.65 -5.63 15.76
CA GLU A 39 -2.87 -5.09 15.16
C GLU A 39 -2.62 -4.61 13.72
N SER A 40 -1.53 -3.87 13.48
CA SER A 40 -1.20 -3.39 12.14
C SER A 40 -0.91 -4.54 11.15
N LEU A 41 -0.23 -5.59 11.60
CA LEU A 41 0.01 -6.80 10.81
C LEU A 41 -1.28 -7.56 10.54
N ALA A 42 -2.17 -7.66 11.53
CA ALA A 42 -3.47 -8.29 11.36
C ALA A 42 -4.32 -7.51 10.34
N MET A 43 -4.36 -6.18 10.42
CA MET A 43 -5.06 -5.33 9.44
C MET A 43 -4.49 -5.51 8.02
N GLU A 44 -3.17 -5.58 7.87
CA GLU A 44 -2.53 -5.84 6.58
C GLU A 44 -2.87 -7.24 6.04
N GLY A 45 -2.89 -8.26 6.91
CA GLY A 45 -3.35 -9.60 6.57
C GLY A 45 -4.79 -9.63 6.08
N VAL A 46 -5.71 -8.95 6.77
CA VAL A 46 -7.13 -8.86 6.37
C VAL A 46 -7.29 -8.13 5.04
N ARG A 47 -6.56 -7.02 4.84
CA ARG A 47 -6.52 -6.29 3.56
C ARG A 47 -6.02 -7.18 2.43
N THR A 48 -4.96 -7.94 2.67
CA THR A 48 -4.44 -8.91 1.70
C THR A 48 -5.49 -9.98 1.36
N CYS A 49 -6.18 -10.53 2.36
CA CYS A 49 -7.27 -11.47 2.13
C CYS A 49 -8.43 -10.86 1.33
N GLY A 50 -8.81 -9.61 1.60
CA GLY A 50 -9.84 -8.90 0.83
C GLY A 50 -9.44 -8.75 -0.64
N ASN A 51 -8.17 -8.43 -0.92
CA ASN A 51 -7.63 -8.33 -2.27
C ASN A 51 -7.68 -9.68 -3.01
N ILE A 52 -7.22 -10.75 -2.34
CA ILE A 52 -7.28 -12.14 -2.82
C ILE A 52 -8.73 -12.55 -3.13
N ALA A 53 -9.67 -12.23 -2.24
CA ALA A 53 -11.09 -12.56 -2.40
C ALA A 53 -11.69 -11.91 -3.64
N ARG A 54 -11.30 -10.66 -3.97
CA ARG A 54 -11.74 -10.00 -5.19
C ARG A 54 -11.22 -10.71 -6.43
N GLY A 55 -9.93 -11.04 -6.46
CA GLY A 55 -9.34 -11.79 -7.57
C GLY A 55 -9.98 -13.16 -7.75
N ALA A 56 -10.27 -13.85 -6.65
CA ALA A 56 -10.95 -15.14 -6.64
C ALA A 56 -12.34 -15.06 -7.28
N ALA A 57 -13.16 -14.08 -6.89
CA ALA A 57 -14.52 -13.92 -7.40
C ALA A 57 -14.56 -13.42 -8.85
N ASP A 58 -13.84 -12.34 -9.15
CA ASP A 58 -14.07 -11.59 -10.38
C ASP A 58 -13.16 -12.02 -11.54
N ILE A 59 -11.98 -12.56 -11.23
CA ILE A 59 -11.00 -13.00 -12.24
C ILE A 59 -11.07 -14.51 -12.41
N CYS A 60 -11.06 -15.26 -11.30
CA CYS A 60 -11.04 -16.72 -11.31
C CYS A 60 -12.41 -17.38 -11.19
N HIS A 61 -13.48 -16.59 -10.99
CA HIS A 61 -14.86 -17.07 -10.89
C HIS A 61 -15.07 -18.18 -9.84
N ILE A 62 -14.33 -18.10 -8.74
CA ILE A 62 -14.50 -18.98 -7.58
C ILE A 62 -15.84 -18.66 -6.92
N ASP A 63 -16.58 -19.71 -6.57
CA ASP A 63 -17.92 -19.64 -6.00
C ASP A 63 -18.00 -18.73 -4.76
N ALA A 64 -19.09 -17.96 -4.68
CA ALA A 64 -19.32 -17.00 -3.60
C ALA A 64 -19.33 -17.65 -2.21
N ALA A 65 -19.87 -18.87 -2.07
CA ALA A 65 -19.85 -19.56 -0.79
C ALA A 65 -18.43 -19.94 -0.36
N LYS A 66 -17.53 -20.24 -1.31
CA LYS A 66 -16.12 -20.49 -1.02
C LYS A 66 -15.40 -19.21 -0.60
N VAL A 67 -15.69 -18.07 -1.24
CA VAL A 67 -15.17 -16.76 -0.82
C VAL A 67 -15.67 -16.36 0.58
N GLU A 68 -16.93 -16.63 0.91
CA GLU A 68 -17.46 -16.38 2.26
C GLU A 68 -16.80 -17.27 3.32
N ARG A 69 -16.54 -18.54 3.01
CA ARG A 69 -15.75 -19.41 3.91
C ARG A 69 -14.33 -18.88 4.11
N PHE A 70 -13.71 -18.37 3.04
CA PHE A 70 -12.40 -17.72 3.12
C PHE A 70 -12.43 -16.47 4.01
N LYS A 71 -13.45 -15.61 3.88
CA LYS A 71 -13.65 -14.44 4.74
C LYS A 71 -13.82 -14.84 6.20
N ALA A 72 -14.60 -15.89 6.47
CA ALA A 72 -14.79 -16.42 7.82
C ALA A 72 -13.48 -16.96 8.43
N ALA A 73 -12.69 -17.69 7.64
CA ALA A 73 -11.37 -18.17 8.07
C ALA A 73 -10.39 -17.02 8.32
N ALA A 74 -10.36 -16.01 7.44
CA ALA A 74 -9.55 -14.81 7.63
C ALA A 74 -9.90 -14.09 8.95
N ARG A 75 -11.20 -13.99 9.28
CA ARG A 75 -11.65 -13.37 10.54
C ARG A 75 -11.15 -14.12 11.78
N GLN A 76 -11.01 -15.44 11.70
CA GLN A 76 -10.44 -16.25 12.78
C GLN A 76 -8.91 -16.11 12.85
N ASN A 77 -8.23 -16.12 11.70
CA ASN A 77 -6.78 -16.03 11.62
C ASN A 77 -6.22 -14.64 11.99
N PHE A 78 -7.02 -13.59 11.78
CA PHE A 78 -6.64 -12.20 12.08
C PHE A 78 -7.51 -11.59 13.18
N ALA A 79 -7.71 -12.32 14.28
CA ALA A 79 -8.52 -11.88 15.42
C ALA A 79 -8.01 -10.59 16.10
N ALA A 80 -6.75 -10.21 15.88
CA ALA A 80 -6.16 -8.97 16.38
C ALA A 80 -6.45 -7.74 15.49
N ALA A 81 -7.16 -7.89 14.36
CA ALA A 81 -7.55 -6.77 13.51
C ALA A 81 -8.75 -6.02 14.13
N PRO A 82 -8.57 -4.78 14.63
CA PRO A 82 -9.66 -4.05 15.30
C PRO A 82 -10.79 -3.64 14.35
N ASP A 83 -10.50 -3.43 13.07
CA ASP A 83 -11.47 -3.11 12.03
C ASP A 83 -11.34 -4.08 10.84
N PHE A 84 -11.72 -5.34 11.09
CA PHE A 84 -11.66 -6.39 10.07
C PHE A 84 -12.43 -6.01 8.80
N ASP A 85 -13.68 -5.53 8.91
CA ASP A 85 -14.50 -5.27 7.73
C ASP A 85 -13.98 -4.07 6.93
N GLY A 86 -13.46 -3.03 7.60
CA GLY A 86 -12.81 -1.92 6.93
C GLY A 86 -11.56 -2.34 6.16
N ALA A 87 -10.66 -3.11 6.79
CA ALA A 87 -9.46 -3.64 6.13
C ALA A 87 -9.82 -4.56 4.94
N TRP A 88 -10.79 -5.44 5.12
CA TRP A 88 -11.26 -6.36 4.09
C TRP A 88 -11.78 -5.58 2.87
N ASN A 89 -12.66 -4.61 3.12
CA ASN A 89 -13.27 -3.82 2.06
C ASN A 89 -12.25 -2.93 1.34
N LEU A 90 -11.26 -2.39 2.07
CA LEU A 90 -10.15 -1.66 1.47
C LEU A 90 -9.38 -2.56 0.49
N GLY A 91 -8.96 -3.74 0.93
CA GLY A 91 -8.25 -4.69 0.08
C GLY A 91 -9.06 -5.13 -1.14
N TYR A 92 -10.34 -5.41 -0.93
CA TYR A 92 -11.29 -5.78 -2.00
C TYR A 92 -11.45 -4.65 -3.04
N THR A 93 -11.41 -3.40 -2.61
CA THR A 93 -11.48 -2.21 -3.48
C THR A 93 -10.18 -2.02 -4.27
N GLU A 94 -9.02 -2.18 -3.63
CA GLU A 94 -7.72 -1.99 -4.28
C GLU A 94 -7.46 -2.99 -5.41
N ALA A 95 -8.00 -4.20 -5.26
CA ALA A 95 -7.96 -5.23 -6.28
C ALA A 95 -8.74 -4.88 -7.57
N GLN A 96 -9.59 -3.83 -7.56
CA GLN A 96 -10.32 -3.39 -8.75
C GLN A 96 -9.38 -3.09 -9.93
N SER A 97 -8.20 -2.52 -9.66
CA SER A 97 -7.20 -2.25 -10.70
C SER A 97 -6.73 -3.52 -11.43
N ALA A 98 -6.64 -4.65 -10.72
CA ALA A 98 -6.31 -5.93 -11.30
C ALA A 98 -7.50 -6.49 -12.10
N VAL A 99 -8.72 -6.40 -11.57
CA VAL A 99 -9.95 -6.79 -12.29
C VAL A 99 -10.06 -6.04 -13.62
N ASP A 100 -9.87 -4.73 -13.61
CA ASP A 100 -9.93 -3.89 -14.81
C ASP A 100 -8.83 -4.26 -15.81
N ARG A 101 -7.62 -4.59 -15.32
CA ARG A 101 -6.51 -5.05 -16.17
C ARG A 101 -6.86 -6.37 -16.85
N PHE A 102 -7.38 -7.35 -16.12
CA PHE A 102 -7.79 -8.64 -16.69
C PHE A 102 -8.97 -8.50 -17.65
N ALA A 103 -9.92 -7.61 -17.37
CA ALA A 103 -11.02 -7.31 -18.28
C ALA A 103 -10.53 -6.73 -19.60
N ARG A 104 -9.55 -5.81 -19.56
CA ARG A 104 -8.89 -5.30 -20.77
C ARG A 104 -8.12 -6.39 -21.49
N LEU A 105 -7.31 -7.19 -20.77
CA LEU A 105 -6.52 -8.28 -21.34
C LEU A 105 -7.40 -9.28 -22.08
N LYS A 106 -8.54 -9.66 -21.50
CA LYS A 106 -9.53 -10.54 -22.14
C LYS A 106 -10.00 -10.03 -23.50
N SER A 107 -10.15 -8.71 -23.66
CA SER A 107 -10.59 -8.10 -24.91
C SER A 107 -9.45 -7.88 -25.93
N SER A 108 -8.23 -7.58 -25.46
CA SER A 108 -7.11 -7.22 -26.31
C SER A 108 -6.25 -8.42 -26.72
N ASP A 109 -6.10 -9.40 -25.83
CA ASP A 109 -5.31 -10.62 -26.03
C ASP A 109 -5.94 -11.81 -25.28
N PRO A 110 -6.92 -12.49 -25.89
CA PRO A 110 -7.59 -13.62 -25.27
C PRO A 110 -6.68 -14.81 -24.97
N ALA A 111 -5.57 -14.97 -25.72
CA ALA A 111 -4.63 -16.07 -25.53
C ALA A 111 -3.79 -15.86 -24.27
N GLU A 112 -3.24 -14.66 -24.07
CA GLU A 112 -2.51 -14.33 -22.86
C GLU A 112 -3.45 -14.29 -21.64
N TYR A 113 -4.68 -13.79 -21.79
CA TYR A 113 -5.70 -13.87 -20.73
C TYR A 113 -5.92 -15.32 -20.27
N ALA A 114 -6.12 -16.25 -21.21
CA ALA A 114 -6.33 -17.65 -20.88
C ALA A 114 -5.09 -18.28 -20.20
N LYS A 115 -3.88 -17.90 -20.62
CA LYS A 115 -2.64 -18.33 -20.00
C LYS A 115 -2.51 -17.83 -18.56
N GLU A 116 -2.70 -16.54 -18.32
CA GLU A 116 -2.61 -15.96 -16.97
C GLU A 116 -3.64 -16.61 -16.02
N LEU A 117 -4.86 -16.88 -16.48
CA LEU A 117 -5.86 -17.60 -15.68
C LEU A 117 -5.42 -19.03 -15.36
N HIS A 118 -4.86 -19.74 -16.35
CA HIS A 118 -4.40 -21.12 -16.17
C HIS A 118 -3.27 -21.21 -15.14
N GLU A 119 -2.39 -20.22 -15.10
CA GLU A 119 -1.27 -20.17 -14.15
C GLU A 119 -1.73 -19.74 -12.75
N ALA A 120 -2.56 -18.70 -12.64
CA ALA A 120 -2.90 -18.09 -11.35
C ALA A 120 -4.06 -18.78 -10.62
N CYS A 121 -5.14 -19.10 -11.32
CA CYS A 121 -6.39 -19.51 -10.68
C CYS A 121 -6.31 -20.86 -9.96
N PRO A 122 -5.59 -21.90 -10.45
CA PRO A 122 -5.44 -23.15 -9.70
C PRO A 122 -4.72 -22.96 -8.36
N ALA A 123 -3.67 -22.13 -8.33
CA ALA A 123 -2.92 -21.82 -7.11
C ALA A 123 -3.79 -21.03 -6.12
N LEU A 124 -4.53 -20.03 -6.61
CA LEU A 124 -5.46 -19.26 -5.78
C LEU A 124 -6.57 -20.14 -5.19
N ASN A 125 -7.19 -20.99 -6.03
CA ASN A 125 -8.25 -21.89 -5.59
C ASN A 125 -7.77 -22.85 -4.50
N ARG A 126 -6.56 -23.40 -4.66
CA ARG A 126 -5.91 -24.28 -3.67
C ARG A 126 -5.55 -23.54 -2.40
N GLY A 127 -4.97 -22.34 -2.49
CA GLY A 127 -4.63 -21.54 -1.33
C GLY A 127 -5.86 -21.19 -0.48
N ILE A 128 -7.00 -20.94 -1.11
CA ILE A 128 -8.27 -20.78 -0.39
C ILE A 128 -8.68 -22.09 0.30
N ASP A 129 -8.58 -23.24 -0.38
CA ASP A 129 -8.88 -24.55 0.23
C ASP A 129 -7.99 -24.85 1.44
N GLU A 130 -6.70 -24.55 1.36
CA GLU A 130 -5.77 -24.77 2.47
C GLU A 130 -6.15 -23.94 3.70
N VAL A 131 -6.61 -22.70 3.50
CA VAL A 131 -7.06 -21.83 4.59
C VAL A 131 -8.44 -22.24 5.14
N THR A 132 -9.33 -22.79 4.31
CA THR A 132 -10.68 -23.21 4.73
C THR A 132 -10.79 -24.68 5.15
N GLY A 133 -9.69 -25.44 5.04
CA GLY A 133 -9.66 -26.88 5.33
C GLY A 133 -10.34 -27.75 4.28
N GLY A 134 -10.32 -27.33 3.01
CA GLY A 134 -10.86 -28.04 1.85
C GLY A 134 -12.39 -28.13 1.78
N LYS A 135 -13.07 -27.26 2.55
CA LYS A 135 -14.54 -27.21 2.64
C LYS A 135 -15.14 -26.25 1.63
#